data_AF-A0A3A0FHJ9-F1
#
_entry.id   AF-A0A3A0FHJ9-F1
#
_cell.length_a   1.000
_cell.length_b   1.000
_cell.length_c   1.000
_cell.angle_alpha   90.00
_cell.angle_beta   90.00
_cell.angle_gamma   90.00
#
_symmetry.space_group_name_H-M   'P 1'
#
loop_
_entity.id
_entity.type
_entity.pdbx_description
1 polymer ?
#
loop_
_entity_poly.entity_id
_entity_poly.type
_entity_poly.pdbx_seq_one_letter_code
_entity_poly.pdbx_strand_id
1 'polypeptide(L)'
;MSGTIAVLAMSVQMLVVLMGYPLQIRELKNVPVCVGIPVAKWLIIDLAHLLWMTHSVLQKDWALFLPNIPGFLFAMWITVLIMKKSPSKAL
;
A
#
# COMPACT_ATOMS: atom_id res chain seq x y z
N MET A 1 -26.41 -4.67 -10.92
CA MET A 1 -25.91 -4.92 -9.54
C MET A 1 -24.37 -4.97 -9.44
N SER A 2 -23.64 -5.48 -10.45
CA SER A 2 -22.16 -5.55 -10.43
C SER A 2 -21.45 -4.18 -10.30
N GLY A 3 -21.89 -3.15 -11.04
CA GLY A 3 -21.22 -1.84 -11.05
C GLY A 3 -21.25 -1.07 -9.72
N THR A 4 -22.33 -1.16 -8.95
CA THR A 4 -22.46 -0.45 -7.66
C THR A 4 -21.48 -0.98 -6.62
N ILE A 5 -21.27 -2.31 -6.60
CA ILE A 5 -20.30 -2.96 -5.69
C ILE A 5 -18.87 -2.56 -6.07
N ALA A 6 -18.55 -2.53 -7.37
CA ALA A 6 -17.25 -2.12 -7.85
C ALA A 6 -16.93 -0.67 -7.47
N VAL A 7 -17.86 0.26 -7.69
CA VAL A 7 -17.69 1.68 -7.31
C VAL A 7 -17.53 1.85 -5.80
N LEU A 8 -18.30 1.12 -5.00
CA LEU A 8 -18.20 1.17 -3.55
C LEU A 8 -16.84 0.63 -3.07
N ALA A 9 -16.41 -0.51 -3.60
CA ALA A 9 -15.11 -1.11 -3.28
C ALA A 9 -13.94 -0.19 -3.65
N MET A 10 -13.97 0.44 -4.82
CA MET A 10 -12.98 1.43 -5.24
C MET A 10 -12.96 2.64 -4.30
N SER A 11 -14.13 3.15 -3.94
CA SER A 11 -14.26 4.35 -3.09
C SER A 11 -13.70 4.09 -1.69
N VAL A 12 -14.02 2.93 -1.11
CA VAL A 12 -13.48 2.50 0.18
C VAL A 12 -11.97 2.26 0.08
N GLN A 13 -11.48 1.61 -0.97
CA GLN A 13 -10.05 1.39 -1.17
C GLN A 13 -9.28 2.71 -1.28
N MET A 14 -9.78 3.66 -2.09
CA MET A 14 -9.21 4.99 -2.20
C MET A 14 -9.20 5.72 -0.86
N LEU A 15 -10.27 5.63 -0.07
CA LEU A 15 -10.35 6.23 1.25
C LEU A 15 -9.28 5.65 2.19
N VAL A 16 -9.13 4.32 2.22
CA VAL A 16 -8.11 3.63 3.02
C VAL A 16 -6.70 4.06 2.61
N VAL A 17 -6.43 4.10 1.30
CA VAL A 17 -5.12 4.51 0.76
C VAL A 17 -4.82 5.97 1.10
N LEU A 18 -5.78 6.88 0.90
CA LEU A 18 -5.56 8.32 1.08
C LEU A 18 -5.57 8.76 2.54
N MET A 19 -6.25 8.05 3.44
CA MET A 19 -6.25 8.39 4.87
C MET A 19 -5.19 7.59 5.63
N GLY A 20 -5.15 6.27 5.45
CA GLY A 20 -4.30 5.39 6.25
C GLY A 20 -2.82 5.55 5.93
N TYR A 21 -2.44 5.55 4.66
CA TYR A 21 -1.02 5.45 4.28
C TYR A 21 -0.28 6.78 4.53
N PRO A 22 -0.85 7.97 4.23
CA PRO A 22 -0.24 9.24 4.60
C PRO A 22 -0.05 9.42 6.10
N LEU A 23 -0.98 8.95 6.94
CA LEU A 23 -0.82 8.97 8.39
C LEU A 23 0.35 8.08 8.82
N GLN A 24 0.43 6.85 8.29
CA GLN A 24 1.54 5.95 8.56
C GLN A 24 2.89 6.55 8.13
N ILE A 25 2.95 7.19 6.97
CA ILE A 25 4.16 7.89 6.48
C ILE A 25 4.53 9.03 7.42
N ARG A 26 3.56 9.81 7.90
CA ARG A 26 3.79 10.92 8.83
C ARG A 26 4.37 10.42 10.15
N GLU A 27 3.80 9.37 10.71
CA GLU A 27 4.31 8.74 11.94
C GLU A 27 5.72 8.20 11.73
N LEU A 28 5.95 7.45 10.65
CA LEU A 28 7.26 6.90 10.30
C LEU A 28 8.32 7.98 10.08
N LYS A 29 7.95 9.16 9.56
CA LYS A 29 8.87 10.29 9.41
C LYS A 29 9.26 10.91 10.74
N ASN A 30 8.35 10.96 11.70
CA ASN A 30 8.57 11.57 13.01
C ASN A 30 9.37 10.68 13.97
N VAL A 31 9.34 9.36 13.79
CA VAL A 31 10.13 8.44 14.62
C VAL A 31 11.56 8.27 14.06
N PRO A 32 12.60 8.28 14.90
CA PRO A 32 13.99 8.10 14.43
C PRO A 32 14.29 6.65 14.06
N VAL A 33 13.72 5.68 14.78
CA VAL A 33 13.93 4.24 14.58
C VAL A 33 12.58 3.53 14.56
N CYS A 34 12.40 2.61 13.62
CA CYS A 34 11.19 1.79 13.51
C CYS A 34 11.39 0.48 14.26
N VAL A 35 10.84 0.37 15.47
CA VAL A 35 10.86 -0.86 16.28
C VAL A 35 9.47 -1.49 16.25
N GLY A 36 9.40 -2.81 16.01
CA GLY A 36 8.15 -3.57 16.05
C GLY A 36 7.28 -3.50 14.77
N ILE A 37 7.72 -2.77 13.73
CA ILE A 37 7.04 -2.77 12.43
C ILE A 37 7.73 -3.76 11.50
N PRO A 38 7.10 -4.91 11.16
CA PRO A 38 7.72 -5.91 10.30
C PRO A 38 7.76 -5.44 8.85
N VAL A 39 8.96 -5.33 8.27
CA VAL A 39 9.17 -5.00 6.84
C VAL A 39 8.45 -6.01 5.94
N ALA A 40 8.46 -7.30 6.31
CA ALA A 40 7.81 -8.37 5.55
C ALA A 40 6.32 -8.12 5.31
N LYS A 41 5.60 -7.52 6.28
CA LYS A 41 4.18 -7.17 6.11
C LYS A 41 4.00 -6.19 4.95
N TRP A 42 4.85 -5.17 4.87
CA TRP A 42 4.76 -4.15 3.83
C TRP A 42 5.21 -4.67 2.46
N LEU A 43 6.20 -5.55 2.41
CA LEU A 43 6.56 -6.27 1.18
C LEU A 43 5.41 -7.12 0.63
N ILE A 44 4.65 -7.80 1.51
CA ILE A 44 3.45 -8.54 1.11
C ILE A 44 2.38 -7.61 0.55
N ILE A 45 2.19 -6.43 1.14
CA ILE A 45 1.25 -5.41 0.66
C ILE A 45 1.68 -4.90 -0.73
N ASP A 46 2.97 -4.64 -0.94
CA ASP A 46 3.52 -4.23 -2.24
C ASP A 46 3.26 -5.30 -3.31
N LEU A 47 3.54 -6.57 -2.98
CA LEU A 47 3.27 -7.71 -3.87
C LEU A 47 1.78 -7.86 -4.18
N ALA A 48 0.91 -7.65 -3.19
CA ALA A 48 -0.54 -7.72 -3.39
C ALA A 48 -1.02 -6.66 -4.38
N HIS A 49 -0.55 -5.41 -4.27
CA HIS A 49 -0.89 -4.37 -5.24
C HIS A 49 -0.38 -4.70 -6.64
N LEU A 50 0.86 -5.19 -6.77
CA LEU A 50 1.41 -5.62 -8.07
C LEU A 50 0.59 -6.75 -8.71
N LEU A 51 0.20 -7.75 -7.91
CA LEU A 51 -0.65 -8.85 -8.37
C LEU A 51 -2.02 -8.35 -8.84
N TRP A 52 -2.67 -7.48 -8.06
CA TRP A 52 -3.95 -6.89 -8.43
C TRP A 52 -3.85 -6.03 -9.68
N MET A 53 -2.81 -5.19 -9.80
CA MET A 53 -2.58 -4.39 -11.00
C MET A 53 -2.34 -5.27 -12.23
N THR A 54 -1.56 -6.35 -12.10
CA THR A 54 -1.32 -7.30 -13.20
C THR A 54 -2.62 -7.99 -13.61
N HIS A 55 -3.40 -8.47 -12.64
CA HIS A 55 -4.71 -9.06 -12.87
C HIS A 55 -5.67 -8.08 -13.57
N SER A 56 -5.72 -6.82 -13.13
CA SER A 56 -6.54 -5.77 -13.75
C SER A 56 -6.15 -5.51 -15.21
N VAL A 57 -4.86 -5.49 -15.53
CA VAL A 57 -4.38 -5.34 -16.91
C VAL A 57 -4.82 -6.54 -17.77
N LEU A 58 -4.66 -7.77 -17.26
CA LEU A 58 -5.07 -8.99 -17.97
C LEU A 58 -6.58 -9.03 -18.24
N GLN A 59 -7.39 -8.55 -17.29
CA GLN A 59 -8.84 -8.48 -17.42
C GLN A 59 -9.35 -7.22 -18.14
N LYS A 60 -8.46 -6.29 -18.50
CA LYS A 60 -8.79 -4.96 -19.04
C LYS A 60 -9.73 -4.16 -18.12
N ASP A 61 -9.68 -4.42 -16.82
CA ASP A 61 -10.48 -3.73 -15.81
C ASP A 61 -9.70 -2.56 -15.21
N TRP A 62 -9.87 -1.39 -15.84
CA TRP A 62 -9.25 -0.14 -15.39
C TRP A 62 -9.80 0.38 -14.06
N ALA A 63 -11.01 -0.05 -13.68
CA ALA A 63 -11.63 0.36 -12.43
C ALA A 63 -10.89 -0.25 -11.24
N LEU A 64 -10.40 -1.49 -11.38
CA LEU A 64 -9.51 -2.09 -10.39
C LEU A 64 -8.06 -1.61 -10.52
N PHE A 65 -7.59 -1.25 -11.72
CA PHE A 65 -6.20 -0.82 -11.91
C PHE A 65 -5.89 0.51 -11.23
N LEU A 66 -6.70 1.55 -11.50
CA LEU A 66 -6.38 2.93 -11.12
C LEU A 66 -6.24 3.15 -9.61
N PRO A 67 -7.09 2.60 -8.73
CA PRO A 67 -6.95 2.75 -7.27
C PRO A 67 -5.73 2.04 -6.69
N ASN A 68 -5.24 0.97 -7.35
CA ASN A 68 -4.08 0.22 -6.86
C ASN A 68 -2.75 0.94 -7.12
N ILE A 69 -2.68 1.86 -8.10
CA ILE A 69 -1.48 2.66 -8.38
C ILE A 69 -1.05 3.50 -7.16
N PRO A 70 -1.88 4.40 -6.60
CA PRO A 70 -1.48 5.19 -5.43
C PRO A 70 -1.24 4.29 -4.22
N GLY A 71 -2.02 3.22 -4.05
CA GLY A 71 -1.81 2.23 -2.98
C GLY A 71 -0.42 1.61 -3.03
N PHE A 72 0.01 1.16 -4.21
CA PHE A 72 1.35 0.64 -4.44
C PHE A 72 2.44 1.67 -4.15
N LEU A 73 2.30 2.90 -4.67
CA LEU A 73 3.31 3.95 -4.49
C LEU A 73 3.49 4.33 -3.02
N PHE A 74 2.40 4.45 -2.27
CA PHE A 74 2.47 4.76 -0.85
C PHE A 74 3.00 3.57 -0.03
N ALA A 75 2.59 2.33 -0.33
CA ALA A 75 3.12 1.14 0.33
C ALA A 75 4.64 1.03 0.11
N MET A 76 5.10 1.18 -1.13
CA MET A 76 6.53 1.20 -1.47
C MET A 76 7.29 2.28 -0.69
N TRP A 77 6.73 3.48 -0.56
CA TRP A 77 7.34 4.54 0.23
C TRP A 77 7.45 4.14 1.70
N ILE A 78 6.39 3.57 2.27
CA ILE A 78 6.39 3.06 3.65
C ILE A 78 7.45 1.97 3.82
N THR A 79 7.51 0.99 2.93
CA THR A 79 8.52 -0.08 2.91
C THR A 79 9.93 0.51 2.94
N VAL A 80 10.22 1.49 2.07
CA VAL A 80 11.52 2.17 2.02
C VAL A 80 11.82 2.93 3.31
N LEU A 81 10.84 3.62 3.90
CA LEU A 81 11.03 4.35 5.16
C LEU A 81 11.34 3.38 6.31
N ILE A 82 10.63 2.26 6.39
CA ILE A 82 10.89 1.24 7.41
C ILE A 82 12.27 0.65 7.19
N MET A 83 12.66 0.27 5.96
CA MET A 83 13.99 -0.28 5.70
C MET A 83 15.12 0.70 6.05
N LYS A 84 14.95 2.00 5.78
CA LYS A 84 15.95 3.04 6.11
C LYS A 84 16.07 3.29 7.62
N LYS A 85 14.97 3.14 8.37
CA LYS A 85 14.89 3.46 9.80
C LYS A 85 14.84 2.23 10.70
N SER A 86 14.78 1.04 10.12
CA SER A 86 14.88 -0.20 10.86
C SER A 86 16.31 -0.30 11.37
N PRO A 87 16.52 -0.58 12.66
CA PRO A 87 17.86 -0.70 13.19
C PRO A 87 18.55 -1.83 12.42
N SER A 88 19.56 -1.48 11.63
CA SER A 88 20.51 -2.44 11.08
C SER A 88 21.21 -3.09 12.26
N LYS A 89 20.68 -4.25 12.70
CA LYS A 89 21.36 -5.42 13.31
C LYS A 89 20.40 -6.21 14.22
N ALA A 90 19.95 -7.36 13.70
CA ALA A 90 19.68 -8.58 14.46
C ALA A 90 19.61 -9.78 13.49
N LEU A 91 20.66 -9.95 12.69
CA LEU A 91 21.09 -11.23 12.11
C LEU A 91 22.61 -11.24 12.18
#